data_AF-A0A3M2BF11-F1
#
_entry.id   AF-A0A3M2BF11-F1
#
_cell.length_a   1.000
_cell.length_b   1.000
_cell.length_c   1.000
_cell.angle_alpha   90.00
_cell.angle_beta   90.00
_cell.angle_gamma   90.00
#
_symmetry.space_group_name_H-M   'P 1'
#
loop_
_entity.id
_entity.type
_entity.pdbx_description
1 polymer ?
#
loop_
_entity_poly.entity_id
_entity_poly.type
_entity_poly.pdbx_seq_one_letter_code
_entity_poly.pdbx_strand_id
1 'polypeptide(L)'
;MRAQKSRQPAGAAVAGVRFTLAAQCWICGALADSREHLVKASDLRLFFGDVSPCKPLHLHHDNRRNIKIYSAKSNKLKTSKVICRRCNDTDTSNYDEAWSRLIRALHRDWQTIKITRRFKLQRAFPGTSSKQALNCHLFFVKLFGCRIVDEKMPIDVTPFAFSLRSATPHPTMFLTFNARNLPEKKLRYAGVSAVEGHERFGVCTMASWYYTLAELDVQVTWFNAPPVRNVPYAWHPSKSGKILKFRPR
;
A
#
# COMPACT_ATOMS: atom_id res chain seq x y z
N MET A 1 -46.85 -20.77 40.41
CA MET A 1 -46.33 -21.14 39.07
C MET A 1 -44.86 -20.72 38.96
N ARG A 2 -43.94 -21.68 39.12
CA ARG A 2 -42.51 -21.55 38.82
C ARG A 2 -42.16 -22.73 37.91
N ALA A 3 -41.87 -22.46 36.64
CA ALA A 3 -41.54 -23.49 35.66
C ALA A 3 -40.05 -23.83 35.73
N GLN A 4 -39.76 -25.10 35.97
CA GLN A 4 -38.43 -25.72 35.91
C GLN A 4 -37.89 -25.70 34.47
N LYS A 5 -36.62 -25.31 34.30
CA LYS A 5 -35.86 -25.50 33.05
C LYS A 5 -35.13 -26.84 33.12
N SER A 6 -35.48 -27.73 32.20
CA SER A 6 -34.81 -29.02 31.95
C SER A 6 -33.42 -28.81 31.32
N ARG A 7 -32.40 -29.46 31.89
CA ARG A 7 -31.05 -29.58 31.31
C ARG A 7 -31.02 -30.72 30.28
N GLN A 8 -30.54 -30.45 29.07
CA GLN A 8 -30.08 -31.48 28.13
C GLN A 8 -28.58 -31.79 28.37
N PRO A 9 -28.12 -33.03 28.12
CA PRO A 9 -26.73 -33.42 28.37
C PRO A 9 -25.79 -33.01 27.24
N ALA A 10 -24.54 -32.74 27.62
CA ALA A 10 -23.44 -32.36 26.74
C ALA A 10 -23.05 -33.53 25.81
N GLY A 11 -23.21 -33.32 24.50
CA GLY A 11 -22.64 -34.19 23.47
C GLY A 11 -21.13 -33.96 23.34
N ALA A 12 -20.38 -35.06 23.33
CA ALA A 12 -18.93 -35.09 23.17
C ALA A 12 -18.47 -34.39 21.88
N ALA A 13 -17.52 -33.47 22.00
CA ALA A 13 -16.89 -32.81 20.87
C ALA A 13 -15.90 -33.77 20.20
N VAL A 14 -16.26 -34.26 19.02
CA VAL A 14 -15.32 -34.93 18.10
C VAL A 14 -14.33 -33.87 17.61
N ALA A 15 -13.05 -34.12 17.83
CA ALA A 15 -11.95 -33.26 17.38
C ALA A 15 -11.90 -33.24 15.85
N GLY A 16 -12.65 -32.30 15.25
CA GLY A 16 -12.53 -31.98 13.84
C GLY A 16 -11.14 -31.40 13.58
N VAL A 17 -10.33 -32.12 12.81
CA VAL A 17 -9.09 -31.62 12.22
C VAL A 17 -9.44 -30.36 11.42
N ARG A 18 -9.10 -29.19 11.96
CA ARG A 18 -9.20 -27.92 11.25
C ARG A 18 -8.13 -27.89 10.16
N PHE A 19 -8.46 -28.41 8.98
CA PHE A 19 -7.76 -28.01 7.77
C PHE A 19 -8.06 -26.52 7.53
N THR A 20 -7.21 -25.63 8.05
CA THR A 20 -7.16 -24.27 7.54
C THR A 20 -6.73 -24.36 6.08
N LEU A 21 -7.68 -24.16 5.15
CA LEU A 21 -7.36 -23.87 3.75
C LEU A 21 -6.34 -22.73 3.76
N ALA A 22 -5.10 -23.07 3.43
CA ALA A 22 -4.05 -22.09 3.45
C ALA A 22 -4.34 -21.05 2.35
N ALA A 23 -4.30 -19.76 2.72
CA ALA A 23 -4.56 -18.70 1.77
C ALA A 23 -3.58 -18.80 0.59
N GLN A 24 -4.09 -18.61 -0.63
CA GLN A 24 -3.28 -18.55 -1.83
C GLN A 24 -2.70 -17.15 -2.02
N CYS A 25 -1.52 -17.09 -2.62
CA CYS A 25 -0.86 -15.87 -3.05
C CYS A 25 -1.68 -15.25 -4.16
N TRP A 26 -2.17 -14.03 -3.95
CA TRP A 26 -3.05 -13.37 -4.91
C TRP A 26 -2.38 -13.05 -6.26
N ILE A 27 -1.04 -13.07 -6.33
CA ILE A 27 -0.29 -12.81 -7.57
C ILE A 27 -0.13 -14.08 -8.43
N CYS A 28 0.21 -15.21 -7.79
CA CYS A 28 0.65 -16.42 -8.51
C CYS A 28 -0.11 -17.70 -8.15
N GLY A 29 -1.02 -17.67 -7.18
CA GLY A 29 -1.80 -18.83 -6.74
C GLY A 29 -1.07 -19.82 -5.81
N ALA A 30 0.26 -19.69 -5.62
CA ALA A 30 1.02 -20.52 -4.69
C ALA A 30 0.63 -20.27 -3.22
N LEU A 31 1.15 -21.03 -2.27
CA LEU A 31 0.89 -20.82 -0.83
C LEU A 31 1.30 -19.40 -0.37
N ALA A 32 0.39 -18.65 0.25
CA ALA A 32 0.70 -17.36 0.87
C ALA A 32 1.39 -17.58 2.23
N ASP A 33 2.71 -17.48 2.24
CA ASP A 33 3.55 -17.70 3.42
C ASP A 33 4.25 -16.42 3.93
N SER A 34 4.14 -15.31 3.20
CA SER A 34 4.77 -14.02 3.52
C SER A 34 3.76 -12.93 3.85
N ARG A 35 4.23 -11.85 4.49
CA ARG A 35 3.44 -10.66 4.84
C ARG A 35 4.07 -9.43 4.20
N GLU A 36 3.26 -8.61 3.56
CA GLU A 36 3.70 -7.33 2.98
C GLU A 36 3.70 -6.24 4.04
N HIS A 37 4.64 -5.31 3.95
CA HIS A 37 4.68 -4.14 4.82
C HIS A 37 3.59 -3.14 4.45
N LEU A 38 2.86 -2.62 5.44
CA LEU A 38 1.89 -1.52 5.23
C LEU A 38 2.61 -0.26 4.79
N VAL A 39 3.64 0.13 5.54
CA VAL A 39 4.63 1.14 5.16
C VAL A 39 5.97 0.43 5.06
N LYS A 40 6.68 0.63 3.95
CA LYS A 40 7.96 -0.02 3.69
C LYS A 40 8.95 0.29 4.82
N ALA A 41 9.62 -0.74 5.32
CA ALA A 41 10.55 -0.59 6.45
C ALA A 41 11.73 0.37 6.16
N SER A 42 12.19 0.45 4.90
CA SER A 42 13.21 1.43 4.48
C SER A 42 12.70 2.86 4.53
N ASP A 43 11.43 3.09 4.24
CA ASP A 43 10.82 4.42 4.28
C ASP A 43 10.69 4.86 5.74
N LEU A 44 10.26 3.97 6.64
CA LEU A 44 10.28 4.24 8.07
C LEU A 44 11.68 4.64 8.56
N ARG A 45 12.73 3.93 8.14
CA ARG A 45 14.10 4.32 8.50
C ARG A 45 14.53 5.66 7.91
N LEU A 46 14.15 5.93 6.65
CA LEU A 46 14.48 7.19 5.98
C LEU A 46 13.92 8.41 6.74
N PHE A 47 12.69 8.32 7.23
CA PHE A 47 12.03 9.46 7.87
C PHE A 47 12.22 9.51 9.39
N PHE A 48 12.37 8.36 10.07
CA PHE A 48 12.45 8.29 11.53
C PHE A 48 13.85 7.95 12.07
N GLY A 49 14.78 7.54 11.21
CA GLY A 49 16.08 7.00 11.63
C GLY A 49 15.96 5.60 12.21
N ASP A 50 16.87 5.26 13.11
CA ASP A 50 16.89 3.94 13.75
C ASP A 50 15.73 3.77 14.73
N VAL A 51 14.97 2.69 14.54
CA VAL A 51 13.89 2.28 15.42
C VAL A 51 14.40 1.23 16.39
N SER A 52 14.30 1.50 17.68
CA SER A 52 14.82 0.63 18.75
C SER A 52 13.98 0.74 20.03
N PRO A 53 14.23 -0.08 21.07
CA PRO A 53 13.61 0.10 22.38
C PRO A 53 13.78 1.51 22.97
N CYS A 54 14.94 2.14 22.76
CA CYS A 54 15.24 3.50 23.24
C CYS A 54 14.66 4.60 22.34
N LYS A 55 14.32 4.28 21.08
CA LYS A 55 13.71 5.19 20.10
C LYS A 55 12.55 4.47 19.38
N PRO A 56 11.43 4.17 20.09
CA PRO A 56 10.32 3.43 19.51
C PRO A 56 9.50 4.31 18.56
N LEU A 57 8.91 3.69 17.55
CA LEU A 57 7.75 4.27 16.86
C LEU A 57 6.49 4.06 17.68
N HIS A 58 5.53 4.97 17.55
CA HIS A 58 4.21 4.86 18.18
C HIS A 58 3.18 4.62 17.08
N LEU A 59 2.59 3.43 17.09
CA LEU A 59 1.54 3.04 16.15
C LEU A 59 0.18 3.45 16.70
N HIS A 60 -0.63 4.03 15.81
CA HIS A 60 -2.01 4.41 16.05
C HIS A 60 -2.88 3.73 14.99
N HIS A 61 -3.97 3.09 15.42
CA HIS A 61 -5.05 2.58 14.58
C HIS A 61 -6.39 2.84 15.29
N ASP A 62 -7.52 2.64 14.62
CA ASP A 62 -8.84 3.09 15.10
C ASP A 62 -9.15 2.66 16.54
N ASN A 63 -8.84 1.41 16.85
CA ASN A 63 -9.14 0.83 18.17
C ASN A 63 -8.06 1.02 19.24
N ARG A 64 -6.83 1.45 18.88
CA ARG A 64 -5.73 1.60 19.85
C ARG A 64 -4.72 2.65 19.40
N ARG A 65 -4.24 3.45 20.35
CA ARG A 65 -3.25 4.50 20.14
C ARG A 65 -1.98 4.22 20.93
N ASN A 66 -0.86 4.83 20.53
CA ASN A 66 0.42 4.80 21.24
C ASN A 66 1.02 3.39 21.46
N ILE A 67 0.78 2.45 20.55
CA ILE A 67 1.41 1.12 20.63
C ILE A 67 2.89 1.27 20.27
N LYS A 68 3.78 0.97 21.22
CA LYS A 68 5.23 1.01 20.98
C LYS A 68 5.64 -0.07 19.98
N ILE A 69 6.42 0.34 18.98
CA ILE A 69 7.03 -0.52 17.96
C ILE A 69 8.54 -0.31 18.02
N TYR A 70 9.26 -1.39 18.34
CA TYR A 70 10.71 -1.37 18.53
C TYR A 70 11.51 -1.77 17.29
N SER A 71 10.84 -2.03 16.17
CA SER A 71 11.48 -2.36 14.90
C SER A 71 10.61 -1.97 13.72
N ALA A 72 11.21 -1.32 12.72
CA ALA A 72 10.57 -1.05 11.43
C ALA A 72 10.14 -2.33 10.69
N LYS A 73 10.64 -3.52 11.07
CA LYS A 73 10.27 -4.83 10.52
C LYS A 73 9.14 -5.54 11.28
N SER A 74 8.57 -4.91 12.31
CA SER A 74 7.54 -5.50 13.18
C SER A 74 6.35 -6.05 12.39
N ASN A 75 5.84 -7.23 12.79
CA ASN A 75 4.65 -7.83 12.18
C ASN A 75 3.37 -7.00 12.40
N LYS A 76 3.37 -6.07 13.37
CA LYS A 76 2.27 -5.11 13.57
C LYS A 76 2.19 -4.05 12.46
N LEU A 77 3.22 -3.96 11.61
CA LEU A 77 3.31 -3.02 10.48
C LEU A 77 3.15 -3.75 9.14
N LYS A 78 2.51 -4.93 9.14
CA LYS A 78 2.39 -5.80 7.98
C LYS A 78 0.96 -6.32 7.84
N THR A 79 0.59 -6.67 6.61
CA THR A 79 -0.66 -7.36 6.29
C THR A 79 -0.71 -8.76 6.91
N SER A 80 -1.86 -9.41 6.79
CA SER A 80 -1.96 -10.86 6.89
C SER A 80 -1.16 -11.55 5.77
N LYS A 81 -1.05 -12.89 5.84
CA LYS A 81 -0.37 -13.65 4.80
C LYS A 81 -1.26 -13.77 3.56
N VAL A 82 -1.09 -12.86 2.61
CA VAL A 82 -1.85 -12.80 1.34
C VAL A 82 -0.96 -13.01 0.11
N ILE A 83 0.36 -13.04 0.30
CA ILE A 83 1.36 -13.14 -0.77
C ILE A 83 2.41 -14.19 -0.38
N CYS A 84 3.00 -14.87 -1.37
CA CYS A 84 4.12 -15.79 -1.13
C CYS A 84 5.46 -15.05 -1.07
N ARG A 85 6.46 -15.67 -0.42
CA ARG A 85 7.81 -15.10 -0.29
C ARG A 85 8.46 -14.81 -1.64
N ARG A 86 8.32 -15.70 -2.62
CA ARG A 86 8.90 -15.52 -3.96
C ARG A 86 8.39 -14.24 -4.62
N CYS A 87 7.06 -14.06 -4.67
CA CYS A 87 6.50 -12.85 -5.26
C CYS A 87 6.85 -11.61 -4.44
N ASN A 88 6.84 -11.72 -3.11
CA ASN A 88 7.14 -10.60 -2.23
C ASN A 88 8.58 -10.09 -2.31
N ASP A 89 9.55 -11.01 -2.30
CA ASP A 89 10.97 -10.70 -2.09
C ASP A 89 11.79 -10.76 -3.39
N THR A 90 11.38 -11.56 -4.37
CA THR A 90 12.16 -11.80 -5.61
C THR A 90 11.48 -11.19 -6.82
N ASP A 91 10.26 -11.61 -7.16
CA ASP A 91 9.63 -11.27 -8.45
C ASP A 91 9.30 -9.76 -8.54
N THR A 92 8.99 -9.10 -7.42
CA THR A 92 8.69 -7.66 -7.38
C THR A 92 9.81 -6.78 -6.82
N SER A 93 11.00 -7.35 -6.57
CA SER A 93 12.12 -6.65 -5.91
C SER A 93 12.59 -5.38 -6.64
N ASN A 94 12.53 -5.40 -7.96
CA ASN A 94 12.84 -4.27 -8.84
C ASN A 94 11.85 -3.10 -8.69
N TYR A 95 10.59 -3.36 -8.35
CA TYR A 95 9.57 -2.34 -8.08
C TYR A 95 9.84 -1.67 -6.73
N ASP A 96 10.12 -2.51 -5.74
CA ASP A 96 10.53 -2.11 -4.40
C ASP A 96 11.77 -1.21 -4.38
N GLU A 97 12.77 -1.51 -5.21
CA GLU A 97 13.99 -0.71 -5.34
C GLU A 97 13.74 0.61 -6.10
N ALA A 98 12.91 0.59 -7.15
CA ALA A 98 12.56 1.80 -7.89
C ALA A 98 11.90 2.83 -6.98
N TRP A 99 10.91 2.41 -6.17
CA TRP A 99 10.29 3.28 -5.18
C TRP A 99 11.30 3.82 -4.17
N SER A 100 12.17 2.95 -3.64
CA SER A 100 13.22 3.33 -2.67
C SER A 100 14.16 4.41 -3.21
N ARG A 101 14.51 4.33 -4.49
CA ARG A 101 15.32 5.36 -5.16
C ARG A 101 14.54 6.66 -5.39
N LEU A 102 13.29 6.57 -5.82
CA LEU A 102 12.43 7.75 -6.01
C LEU A 102 12.24 8.50 -4.70
N ILE A 103 11.85 7.80 -3.62
CA ILE A 103 11.55 8.46 -2.34
C ILE A 103 12.77 9.16 -1.75
N ARG A 104 13.97 8.59 -1.86
CA ARG A 104 15.21 9.25 -1.44
C ARG A 104 15.45 10.55 -2.22
N ALA A 105 15.23 10.52 -3.54
CA ALA A 105 15.40 11.70 -4.38
C ALA A 105 14.34 12.78 -4.09
N LEU A 106 13.09 12.38 -3.85
CA LEU A 106 12.01 13.30 -3.44
C LEU A 106 12.31 13.92 -2.07
N HIS A 107 12.75 13.12 -1.10
CA HIS A 107 13.10 13.58 0.24
C HIS A 107 14.24 14.60 0.19
N ARG A 108 15.30 14.34 -0.58
CA ARG A 108 16.42 15.27 -0.78
C ARG A 108 15.99 16.59 -1.42
N ASP A 109 15.12 16.53 -2.42
CA ASP A 109 14.73 17.70 -3.23
C ASP A 109 13.43 18.37 -2.71
N TRP A 110 12.97 18.00 -1.51
CA TRP A 110 11.62 18.30 -1.04
C TRP A 110 11.31 19.80 -0.96
N GLN A 111 12.26 20.61 -0.49
CA GLN A 111 12.06 22.07 -0.41
C GLN A 111 11.81 22.70 -1.79
N THR A 112 12.54 22.25 -2.82
CA THR A 112 12.31 22.68 -4.19
C THR A 112 10.96 22.19 -4.71
N ILE A 113 10.55 20.97 -4.37
CA ILE A 113 9.25 20.40 -4.77
C ILE A 113 8.09 21.20 -4.14
N LYS A 114 8.21 21.63 -2.88
CA LYS A 114 7.18 22.46 -2.22
C LYS A 114 6.93 23.78 -2.94
N ILE A 115 7.97 24.39 -3.50
CA ILE A 115 7.86 25.65 -4.23
C ILE A 115 7.37 25.40 -5.66
N THR A 116 8.06 24.53 -6.40
CA THR A 116 7.82 24.34 -7.85
C THR A 116 6.64 23.42 -8.16
N ARG A 117 6.19 22.62 -7.18
CA ARG A 117 5.16 21.57 -7.31
C ARG A 117 5.46 20.56 -8.41
N ARG A 118 6.73 20.38 -8.77
CA ARG A 118 7.16 19.52 -9.87
C ARG A 118 8.44 18.79 -9.52
N PHE A 119 8.56 17.57 -10.02
CA PHE A 119 9.80 16.79 -9.93
C PHE A 119 10.06 16.07 -11.26
N LYS A 120 11.24 16.27 -11.84
CA LYS A 120 11.68 15.55 -13.05
C LYS A 120 12.20 14.18 -12.65
N LEU A 121 11.59 13.09 -13.14
CA LEU A 121 12.00 11.72 -12.78
C LEU A 121 13.46 11.40 -13.14
N GLN A 122 14.02 12.08 -14.14
CA GLN A 122 15.43 11.96 -14.53
C GLN A 122 16.39 12.25 -13.35
N ARG A 123 15.97 13.05 -12.36
CA ARG A 123 16.77 13.34 -11.16
C ARG A 123 16.90 12.13 -10.22
N ALA A 124 15.95 11.20 -10.26
CA ALA A 124 16.04 9.91 -9.55
C ALA A 124 16.57 8.79 -10.46
N PHE A 125 16.27 8.89 -11.76
CA PHE A 125 16.48 7.84 -12.75
C PHE A 125 17.17 8.36 -14.03
N PRO A 126 18.43 8.84 -13.95
CA PRO A 126 19.17 9.25 -15.13
C PRO A 126 19.18 8.12 -16.18
N GLY A 127 18.84 8.44 -17.43
CA GLY A 127 18.81 7.49 -18.55
C GLY A 127 17.74 6.39 -18.51
N THR A 128 17.00 6.22 -17.40
CA THR A 128 16.10 5.06 -17.20
C THR A 128 14.69 5.43 -16.71
N SER A 129 14.32 6.71 -16.77
CA SER A 129 13.05 7.24 -16.24
C SER A 129 11.80 6.48 -16.68
N SER A 130 11.72 6.00 -17.92
CA SER A 130 10.53 5.27 -18.40
C SER A 130 10.34 3.93 -17.69
N LYS A 131 11.39 3.11 -17.63
CA LYS A 131 11.37 1.81 -16.94
C LYS A 131 11.16 1.98 -15.44
N GLN A 132 11.84 2.95 -14.84
CA GLN A 132 11.75 3.18 -13.39
C GLN A 132 10.42 3.81 -12.97
N ALA A 133 9.81 4.65 -13.83
CA ALA A 133 8.44 5.11 -13.64
C ALA A 133 7.45 3.94 -13.58
N LEU A 134 7.55 3.01 -14.54
CA LEU A 134 6.73 1.81 -14.55
C LEU A 134 6.95 0.96 -13.29
N ASN A 135 8.21 0.76 -12.87
CA ASN A 135 8.50 0.03 -11.64
C ASN A 135 7.92 0.73 -10.39
N CYS A 136 7.96 2.06 -10.31
CA CYS A 136 7.30 2.80 -9.23
C CYS A 136 5.77 2.63 -9.25
N HIS A 137 5.16 2.59 -10.44
CA HIS A 137 3.73 2.27 -10.58
C HIS A 137 3.42 0.87 -10.06
N LEU A 138 4.20 -0.12 -10.47
CA LEU A 138 4.03 -1.52 -10.08
C LEU A 138 4.26 -1.77 -8.59
N PHE A 139 5.10 -0.96 -7.93
CA PHE A 139 5.21 -0.97 -6.47
C PHE A 139 3.86 -0.66 -5.80
N PHE A 140 3.15 0.36 -6.28
CA PHE A 140 1.82 0.70 -5.76
C PHE A 140 0.75 -0.31 -6.19
N VAL A 141 0.86 -0.93 -7.37
CA VAL A 141 -0.02 -2.06 -7.80
C VAL A 141 0.09 -3.21 -6.80
N LYS A 142 1.32 -3.59 -6.42
CA LYS A 142 1.60 -4.63 -5.42
C LYS A 142 0.98 -4.28 -4.07
N LEU A 143 1.28 -3.10 -3.53
CA LEU A 143 0.76 -2.71 -2.22
C LEU A 143 -0.77 -2.64 -2.22
N PHE A 144 -1.37 -2.03 -3.22
CA PHE A 144 -2.82 -1.89 -3.30
C PHE A 144 -3.52 -3.24 -3.48
N GLY A 145 -2.99 -4.15 -4.30
CA GLY A 145 -3.50 -5.53 -4.42
C GLY A 145 -3.41 -6.30 -3.09
N CYS A 146 -2.30 -6.18 -2.35
CA CYS A 146 -2.19 -6.73 -1.01
C CYS A 146 -3.27 -6.15 -0.06
N ARG A 147 -3.55 -4.84 -0.13
CA ARG A 147 -4.60 -4.20 0.68
C ARG A 147 -6.01 -4.68 0.33
N ILE A 148 -6.33 -4.79 -0.97
CA ILE A 148 -7.62 -5.32 -1.44
C ILE A 148 -7.88 -6.70 -0.84
N VAL A 149 -6.91 -7.61 -0.91
CA VAL A 149 -7.07 -8.99 -0.43
C VAL A 149 -7.09 -9.07 1.09
N ASP A 150 -6.22 -8.32 1.78
CA ASP A 150 -6.12 -8.31 3.24
C ASP A 150 -7.39 -7.71 3.89
N GLU A 151 -7.96 -6.66 3.29
CA GLU A 151 -9.20 -6.01 3.72
C GLU A 151 -10.48 -6.67 3.16
N LYS A 152 -10.33 -7.68 2.29
CA LYS A 152 -11.44 -8.40 1.63
C LYS A 152 -12.36 -7.49 0.81
N MET A 153 -11.78 -6.52 0.12
CA MET A 153 -12.52 -5.62 -0.76
C MET A 153 -13.07 -6.39 -1.98
N PRO A 154 -14.31 -6.11 -2.44
CA PRO A 154 -14.92 -6.78 -3.59
C PRO A 154 -14.38 -6.24 -4.92
N ILE A 155 -13.06 -6.33 -5.12
CA ILE A 155 -12.34 -5.86 -6.31
C ILE A 155 -11.56 -7.05 -6.88
N ASP A 156 -11.74 -7.33 -8.18
CA ASP A 156 -10.97 -8.37 -8.86
C ASP A 156 -9.48 -7.97 -8.95
N VAL A 157 -8.62 -8.77 -8.32
CA VAL A 157 -7.18 -8.56 -8.29
C VAL A 157 -6.44 -9.20 -9.47
N THR A 158 -7.13 -9.96 -10.32
CA THR A 158 -6.53 -10.64 -11.47
C THR A 158 -5.81 -9.68 -12.43
N PRO A 159 -6.37 -8.50 -12.78
CA PRO A 159 -5.66 -7.52 -13.62
C PRO A 159 -4.41 -6.95 -12.96
N PHE A 160 -4.41 -6.80 -11.62
CA PHE A 160 -3.26 -6.33 -10.85
C PHE A 160 -2.14 -7.37 -10.87
N ALA A 161 -2.49 -8.64 -10.64
CA ALA A 161 -1.55 -9.76 -10.71
C ALA A 161 -0.93 -9.90 -12.11
N PHE A 162 -1.75 -9.71 -13.16
CA PHE A 162 -1.28 -9.68 -14.54
C PHE A 162 -0.23 -8.57 -14.74
N SER A 163 -0.56 -7.31 -14.40
CA SER A 163 0.36 -6.17 -14.51
C SER A 163 1.71 -6.40 -13.85
N LEU A 164 1.74 -7.02 -12.66
CA LEU A 164 2.98 -7.36 -11.96
C LEU A 164 3.78 -8.43 -12.70
N ARG A 165 3.13 -9.51 -13.14
CA ARG A 165 3.81 -10.63 -13.82
C ARG A 165 4.30 -10.27 -15.22
N SER A 166 3.54 -9.47 -15.97
CA SER A 166 3.91 -9.03 -17.32
C SER A 166 4.77 -7.77 -17.34
N ALA A 167 5.05 -7.18 -16.17
CA ALA A 167 5.72 -5.89 -16.04
C ALA A 167 5.08 -4.83 -16.97
N THR A 168 3.75 -4.69 -16.91
CA THR A 168 2.97 -3.72 -17.68
C THR A 168 2.16 -2.83 -16.74
N PRO A 169 1.91 -1.56 -17.08
CA PRO A 169 1.17 -0.70 -16.18
C PRO A 169 -0.29 -1.13 -16.05
N HIS A 170 -0.83 -1.09 -14.84
CA HIS A 170 -2.25 -1.33 -14.62
C HIS A 170 -3.10 -0.22 -15.25
N PRO A 171 -3.99 -0.53 -16.22
CA PRO A 171 -4.56 0.46 -17.14
C PRO A 171 -5.52 1.45 -16.50
N THR A 172 -6.15 1.07 -15.38
CA THR A 172 -7.16 1.90 -14.68
C THR A 172 -6.74 2.28 -13.27
N MET A 173 -5.46 2.11 -12.92
CA MET A 173 -4.91 2.56 -11.64
C MET A 173 -4.06 3.81 -11.88
N PHE A 174 -4.18 4.80 -11.01
CA PHE A 174 -3.48 6.07 -11.13
C PHE A 174 -2.89 6.48 -9.79
N LEU A 175 -1.79 7.23 -9.83
CA LEU A 175 -1.16 7.80 -8.65
C LEU A 175 -1.35 9.32 -8.64
N THR A 176 -1.69 9.89 -7.50
CA THR A 176 -1.63 11.35 -7.31
C THR A 176 -0.64 11.64 -6.20
N PHE A 177 0.39 12.41 -6.52
CA PHE A 177 1.38 12.86 -5.55
C PHE A 177 0.88 14.16 -4.92
N ASN A 178 0.76 14.16 -3.60
CA ASN A 178 0.31 15.31 -2.83
C ASN A 178 1.47 15.83 -1.97
N ALA A 179 1.59 17.14 -1.90
CA ALA A 179 2.50 17.82 -0.99
C ALA A 179 1.65 18.48 0.10
N ARG A 180 1.63 17.84 1.26
CA ARG A 180 0.83 18.22 2.43
C ARG A 180 1.49 19.38 3.16
N ASN A 181 0.70 20.37 3.53
CA ASN A 181 1.12 21.37 4.49
C ASN A 181 0.89 20.82 5.91
N LEU A 182 1.97 20.42 6.57
CA LEU A 182 1.89 20.06 7.99
C LEU A 182 2.02 21.32 8.85
N PRO A 183 1.20 21.49 9.90
CA PRO A 183 1.39 22.58 10.84
C PRO A 183 2.79 22.51 11.44
N GLU A 184 3.39 23.68 11.73
CA GLU A 184 4.84 23.91 11.99
C GLU A 184 5.52 23.08 13.09
N LYS A 185 4.82 22.16 13.75
CA LYS A 185 5.43 21.24 14.72
C LYS A 185 5.81 19.94 14.02
N LYS A 186 7.14 19.70 13.95
CA LYS A 186 7.99 18.48 13.79
C LYS A 186 7.34 17.07 13.78
N LEU A 187 6.09 16.90 13.38
CA LEU A 187 5.38 15.64 13.39
C LEU A 187 5.86 14.80 12.21
N ARG A 188 6.74 13.85 12.52
CA ARG A 188 7.08 12.76 11.63
C ARG A 188 6.00 11.71 11.80
N TYR A 189 5.18 11.50 10.79
CA TYR A 189 4.22 10.41 10.74
C TYR A 189 4.35 9.72 9.39
N ALA A 190 4.11 8.42 9.39
CA ALA A 190 3.99 7.61 8.19
C ALA A 190 2.86 6.62 8.43
N GLY A 191 2.13 6.31 7.39
CA GLY A 191 0.95 5.47 7.53
C GLY A 191 0.26 5.24 6.21
N VAL A 192 -0.80 4.47 6.29
CA VAL A 192 -1.67 4.17 5.17
C VAL A 192 -3.11 4.34 5.62
N SER A 193 -4.00 4.76 4.72
CA SER A 193 -5.44 4.73 5.01
C SER A 193 -6.01 3.32 4.88
N ALA A 194 -7.25 3.14 5.32
CA ALA A 194 -8.08 2.05 4.80
C ALA A 194 -8.31 2.22 3.29
N VAL A 195 -8.69 1.15 2.59
CA VAL A 195 -9.16 1.26 1.22
C VAL A 195 -10.60 1.77 1.24
N GLU A 196 -10.83 2.93 0.64
CA GLU A 196 -12.16 3.54 0.52
C GLU A 196 -12.74 3.18 -0.85
N GLY A 197 -13.78 2.35 -0.86
CA GLY A 197 -14.53 1.95 -2.06
C GLY A 197 -15.77 2.82 -2.29
N HIS A 198 -16.07 3.10 -3.55
CA HIS A 198 -17.32 3.72 -4.00
C HIS A 198 -18.10 2.73 -4.85
N GLU A 199 -19.25 2.34 -4.33
CA GLU A 199 -20.12 1.36 -4.96
C GLU A 199 -21.25 2.02 -5.74
N ARG A 200 -21.60 1.41 -6.87
CA ARG A 200 -22.79 1.74 -7.64
C ARG A 200 -23.44 0.44 -8.07
N PHE A 201 -24.72 0.26 -7.74
CA PHE A 201 -25.48 -0.96 -8.04
C PHE A 201 -24.80 -2.25 -7.54
N GLY A 202 -24.21 -2.22 -6.33
CA GLY A 202 -23.54 -3.37 -5.73
C GLY A 202 -22.16 -3.71 -6.33
N VAL A 203 -21.62 -2.85 -7.20
CA VAL A 203 -20.29 -3.02 -7.81
C VAL A 203 -19.38 -1.87 -7.36
N CYS A 204 -18.18 -2.19 -6.87
CA CYS A 204 -17.16 -1.19 -6.59
C CYS A 204 -16.69 -0.56 -7.92
N THR A 205 -17.07 0.68 -8.17
CA THR A 205 -16.75 1.42 -9.40
C THR A 205 -15.44 2.20 -9.31
N MET A 206 -15.07 2.60 -8.09
CA MET A 206 -13.83 3.33 -7.80
C MET A 206 -13.35 2.94 -6.41
N ALA A 207 -12.04 2.88 -6.22
CA ALA A 207 -11.45 2.75 -4.89
C ALA A 207 -10.25 3.68 -4.74
N SER A 208 -10.01 4.15 -3.52
CA SER A 208 -8.87 4.98 -3.22
C SER A 208 -8.16 4.58 -1.93
N TRP A 209 -6.87 4.84 -1.89
CA TRP A 209 -6.00 4.47 -0.79
C TRP A 209 -4.82 5.44 -0.70
N TYR A 210 -4.42 5.80 0.52
CA TYR A 210 -3.33 6.74 0.76
C TYR A 210 -2.11 6.04 1.34
N TYR A 211 -0.94 6.37 0.81
CA TYR A 211 0.37 6.01 1.35
C TYR A 211 1.11 7.29 1.73
N THR A 212 1.24 7.54 3.02
CA THR A 212 1.75 8.82 3.55
C THR A 212 3.11 8.67 4.20
N LEU A 213 4.02 9.58 3.86
CA LEU A 213 5.37 9.73 4.41
C LEU A 213 5.63 11.21 4.71
N ALA A 214 5.40 11.63 5.97
CA ALA A 214 5.53 13.01 6.42
C ALA A 214 4.73 13.99 5.54
N GLU A 215 5.39 14.93 4.85
CA GLU A 215 4.73 15.91 3.98
C GLU A 215 4.37 15.33 2.60
N LEU A 216 4.88 14.14 2.23
CA LEU A 216 4.52 13.45 1.01
C LEU A 216 3.33 12.51 1.24
N ASP A 217 2.36 12.57 0.34
CA ASP A 217 1.22 11.66 0.38
C ASP A 217 0.87 11.18 -1.03
N VAL A 218 0.93 9.87 -1.26
CA VAL A 218 0.61 9.25 -2.55
C VAL A 218 -0.79 8.65 -2.45
N GLN A 219 -1.72 9.23 -3.19
CA GLN A 219 -3.05 8.66 -3.36
C GLN A 219 -3.02 7.68 -4.53
N VAL A 220 -3.39 6.44 -4.27
CA VAL A 220 -3.74 5.46 -5.30
C VAL A 220 -5.23 5.59 -5.58
N THR A 221 -5.59 5.66 -6.86
CA THR A 221 -6.99 5.64 -7.31
C THR A 221 -7.14 4.57 -8.37
N TRP A 222 -8.10 3.68 -8.19
CA TRP A 222 -8.47 2.66 -9.15
C TRP A 222 -9.91 2.87 -9.61
N PHE A 223 -10.18 2.56 -10.87
CA PHE A 223 -11.51 2.55 -11.46
C PHE A 223 -11.79 1.17 -12.07
N ASN A 224 -13.04 0.68 -11.97
CA ASN A 224 -13.43 -0.60 -12.56
C ASN A 224 -13.42 -0.59 -14.11
N ALA A 225 -13.43 0.60 -14.70
CA ALA A 225 -13.35 0.86 -16.12
C ALA A 225 -12.50 2.12 -16.35
N PRO A 226 -11.88 2.29 -17.53
CA PRO A 226 -11.15 3.50 -17.85
C PRO A 226 -12.02 4.75 -17.60
N PRO A 227 -11.50 5.77 -16.90
CA PRO A 227 -12.28 6.96 -16.61
C PRO A 227 -12.62 7.71 -17.90
N VAL A 228 -13.88 8.09 -18.05
CA VAL A 228 -14.39 8.82 -19.23
C VAL A 228 -13.83 10.24 -19.33
N ARG A 229 -13.36 10.80 -18.21
CA ARG A 229 -12.76 12.14 -18.12
C ARG A 229 -11.35 12.08 -17.55
N ASN A 230 -10.54 13.05 -17.94
CA ASN A 230 -9.22 13.25 -17.34
C ASN A 230 -9.35 13.43 -15.82
N VAL A 231 -8.68 12.56 -15.06
CA VAL A 231 -8.57 12.69 -13.61
C VAL A 231 -7.49 13.75 -13.29
N PRO A 232 -7.83 14.88 -12.67
CA PRO A 232 -6.86 15.93 -12.36
C PRO A 232 -5.71 15.40 -11.49
N TYR A 233 -4.48 15.83 -11.78
CA TYR A 233 -3.25 15.41 -11.09
C TYR A 233 -2.92 13.92 -11.12
N ALA A 234 -3.80 13.06 -11.65
CA ALA A 234 -3.52 11.66 -11.83
C ALA A 234 -2.29 11.48 -12.71
N TRP A 235 -1.39 10.63 -12.26
CA TRP A 235 -0.18 10.25 -12.91
C TRP A 235 -0.27 8.77 -13.30
N HIS A 236 0.21 8.47 -14.49
CA HIS A 236 0.31 7.12 -15.03
C HIS A 236 1.64 7.03 -15.80
N PRO A 237 2.38 5.91 -15.73
CA PRO A 237 3.69 5.79 -16.39
C PRO A 237 3.63 5.95 -17.91
N SER A 238 2.48 5.72 -18.54
CA SER A 238 2.28 5.98 -19.99
C SER A 238 2.24 7.46 -20.37
N LYS A 239 2.12 8.39 -19.40
CA LYS A 239 2.15 9.83 -19.70
C LYS A 239 3.54 10.27 -20.20
N SER A 240 3.54 11.15 -21.20
CA SER A 240 4.73 11.80 -21.73
C SER A 240 5.32 12.81 -20.73
N GLY A 241 6.61 13.13 -20.90
CA GLY A 241 7.28 14.19 -20.12
C GLY A 241 7.89 13.78 -18.78
N LYS A 242 7.60 12.59 -18.22
CA LYS A 242 8.24 12.01 -17.01
C LYS A 242 8.44 13.01 -15.85
N ILE A 243 7.47 13.91 -15.66
CA ILE A 243 7.42 14.87 -14.57
C ILE A 243 6.29 14.46 -13.63
N LEU A 244 6.61 14.35 -12.34
CA LEU A 244 5.61 14.28 -11.29
C LEU A 244 5.12 15.69 -10.98
N LYS A 245 3.80 15.87 -10.93
CA LYS A 245 3.15 17.10 -10.47
C LYS A 245 2.58 16.84 -9.08
N PHE A 246 2.78 17.78 -8.17
CA PHE A 246 2.33 17.66 -6.78
C PHE A 246 1.09 18.51 -6.55
N ARG A 247 -0.02 17.87 -6.15
CA ARG A 247 -1.23 18.57 -5.73
C ARG A 247 -1.03 19.16 -4.33
N PRO A 248 -1.38 20.44 -4.07
CA PRO A 248 -1.38 20.97 -2.73
C PRO A 248 -2.49 20.31 -1.90
N ARG A 249 -2.18 19.94 -0.65
CA ARG A 249 -3.14 19.35 0.29
C ARG A 249 -2.97 19.96 1.68
#